data_AF-A0A4R6TLQ4-F1
#
_entry.id   AF-A0A4R6TLQ4-F1
#
_cell.length_a   1.000
_cell.length_b   1.000
_cell.length_c   1.000
_cell.angle_alpha   90.00
_cell.angle_beta   90.00
_cell.angle_gamma   90.00
#
_symmetry.space_group_name_H-M   'P 1'
#
loop_
_entity.id
_entity.type
_entity.pdbx_description
1 polymer ?
#
loop_
_entity_poly.entity_id
_entity_poly.type
_entity_poly.pdbx_seq_one_letter_code
_entity_poly.pdbx_strand_id
1 'polypeptide(L)'
;MLSKEECFYLGKVVSKHSFRGEVLVKLDTDEPEIYEEMESVFISMGDSLVPFFIERSLLQKSSLLRIRFEEIDDEAGADAILGAELYLPLTMLPKLSGKKFYYHEVVGFKLIDEAMGPVGTIKGINDSAAQALFVAEFKGKELLIPVNDEIISRVDREKKEIHVRTPEGLIALYLD
;
A
#
# COMPACT_ATOMS: atom_id res chain seq x y z
N MET A 1 -1.11 14.81 13.15
CA MET A 1 -1.52 14.79 11.72
C MET A 1 -0.84 13.57 11.11
N LEU A 2 -1.59 12.69 10.45
CA LEU A 2 -0.97 11.62 9.67
C LEU A 2 -0.25 12.23 8.47
N SER A 3 0.97 11.76 8.23
CA SER A 3 1.72 12.11 7.03
C SER A 3 1.29 11.23 5.85
N LYS A 4 1.52 11.69 4.60
CA LYS A 4 1.24 10.85 3.40
C LYS A 4 2.03 9.53 3.42
N GLU A 5 3.17 9.48 4.10
CA GLU A 5 4.02 8.29 4.25
C GLU A 5 3.37 7.21 5.13
N GLU A 6 2.44 7.57 6.00
CA GLU A 6 1.70 6.66 6.90
C GLU A 6 0.33 6.25 6.34
N CYS A 7 0.05 6.64 5.10
CA CYS A 7 -1.18 6.36 4.40
C CYS A 7 -0.90 5.68 3.05
N PHE A 8 -1.89 4.96 2.51
CA PHE A 8 -1.89 4.51 1.13
C PHE A 8 -2.94 5.27 0.33
N TYR A 9 -2.66 5.46 -0.95
CA TYR A 9 -3.59 6.02 -1.90
C TYR A 9 -4.74 5.04 -2.13
N LEU A 10 -5.98 5.51 -1.97
CA LEU A 10 -7.19 4.73 -2.14
C LEU A 10 -7.81 4.95 -3.52
N GLY A 11 -7.75 6.18 -4.04
CA GLY A 11 -8.46 6.56 -5.24
C GLY A 11 -8.60 8.07 -5.42
N LYS A 12 -9.41 8.47 -6.39
CA LYS A 12 -9.54 9.89 -6.78
C LYS A 12 -10.99 10.27 -7.03
N VAL A 13 -11.37 11.48 -6.62
CA VAL A 13 -12.67 12.07 -6.97
C VAL A 13 -12.69 12.36 -8.47
N VAL A 14 -13.52 11.66 -9.23
CA VAL A 14 -13.57 11.77 -10.70
C VAL A 14 -14.75 12.57 -11.22
N SER A 15 -15.84 12.67 -10.47
CA SER A 15 -16.99 13.48 -10.86
C SER A 15 -17.94 13.75 -9.69
N LYS A 16 -18.83 14.72 -9.87
CA LYS A 16 -20.01 14.94 -9.03
C LYS A 16 -21.09 13.91 -9.36
N HIS A 17 -21.92 13.59 -8.38
CA HIS A 17 -23.05 12.67 -8.54
C HIS A 17 -24.42 13.35 -8.32
N SER A 18 -24.53 14.31 -7.41
CA SER A 18 -25.80 14.98 -7.12
C SER A 18 -25.63 16.42 -6.66
N PHE A 19 -26.71 17.22 -6.77
CA PHE A 19 -26.77 18.60 -6.26
C PHE A 19 -26.65 18.70 -4.74
N ARG A 20 -26.77 17.56 -4.03
CA ARG A 20 -26.53 17.51 -2.59
C ARG A 20 -25.04 17.44 -2.27
N GLY A 21 -24.11 17.40 -3.23
CA GLY A 21 -22.68 17.37 -2.93
C GLY A 21 -22.08 15.96 -2.82
N GLU A 22 -22.79 14.95 -3.33
CA GLU A 22 -22.22 13.61 -3.44
C GLU A 22 -21.24 13.54 -4.60
N VAL A 23 -20.20 12.73 -4.44
CA VAL A 23 -19.14 12.56 -5.43
C VAL A 23 -18.98 11.09 -5.82
N LEU A 24 -18.38 10.87 -6.98
CA LEU A 24 -17.88 9.58 -7.43
C LEU A 24 -16.37 9.55 -7.28
N VAL A 25 -15.88 8.56 -6.55
CA VAL A 25 -14.47 8.23 -6.38
C VAL A 25 -14.17 7.01 -7.23
N LYS A 26 -13.14 7.10 -8.08
CA LYS A 26 -12.58 5.90 -8.72
C LYS A 26 -11.53 5.31 -7.79
N LEU A 27 -11.81 4.11 -7.29
CA LEU A 27 -10.91 3.36 -6.43
C LEU A 27 -9.76 2.76 -7.25
N ASP A 28 -8.56 2.72 -6.66
CA ASP A 28 -7.35 2.11 -7.22
C ASP A 28 -7.01 0.83 -6.47
N THR A 29 -7.84 -0.19 -6.68
CA THR A 29 -7.75 -1.50 -6.04
C THR A 29 -8.49 -2.54 -6.89
N ASP A 30 -8.03 -3.78 -6.83
CA ASP A 30 -8.70 -4.94 -7.43
C ASP A 30 -9.81 -5.51 -6.52
N GLU A 31 -9.88 -5.08 -5.26
CA GLU A 31 -10.86 -5.51 -4.25
C GLU A 31 -11.64 -4.31 -3.67
N PRO A 32 -12.44 -3.59 -4.49
CA PRO A 32 -13.14 -2.38 -4.09
C PRO A 32 -14.24 -2.59 -3.05
N GLU A 33 -14.81 -3.80 -2.98
CA GLU A 33 -15.86 -4.16 -2.03
C GLU A 33 -15.42 -4.02 -0.58
N ILE A 34 -14.11 -4.15 -0.30
CA ILE A 34 -13.55 -3.98 1.05
C ILE A 34 -13.73 -2.54 1.57
N TYR A 35 -13.84 -1.57 0.66
CA TYR A 35 -13.89 -0.15 0.96
C TYR A 35 -15.30 0.43 0.86
N GLU A 36 -16.34 -0.40 0.74
CA GLU A 36 -17.72 0.09 0.62
C GLU A 36 -18.26 0.68 1.94
N GLU A 37 -17.84 0.16 3.10
CA GLU A 37 -18.35 0.55 4.42
C GLU A 37 -17.26 1.23 5.28
N MET A 38 -16.68 2.31 4.77
CA MET A 38 -15.69 3.10 5.52
C MET A 38 -16.35 4.21 6.34
N GLU A 39 -15.84 4.46 7.55
CA GLU A 39 -16.31 5.57 8.40
C GLU A 39 -15.72 6.92 7.98
N SER A 40 -14.47 6.94 7.51
CA SER A 40 -13.77 8.16 7.11
C SER A 40 -12.63 7.88 6.15
N VAL A 41 -12.21 8.92 5.43
CA VAL A 41 -11.04 8.93 4.54
C VAL A 41 -10.28 10.23 4.74
N PHE A 42 -9.01 10.25 4.33
CA PHE A 42 -8.25 11.49 4.22
C PHE A 42 -8.29 12.00 2.78
N ILE A 43 -8.64 13.27 2.59
CA ILE A 43 -8.59 13.94 1.29
C ILE A 43 -7.33 14.81 1.24
N SER A 44 -6.56 14.68 0.16
CA SER A 44 -5.41 15.54 -0.10
C SER A 44 -5.84 16.94 -0.49
N MET A 45 -5.48 17.93 0.33
CA MET A 45 -5.70 19.35 0.09
C MET A 45 -4.37 20.08 0.15
N GLY A 46 -3.78 20.33 -1.02
CA GLY A 46 -2.39 20.78 -1.11
C GLY A 46 -1.44 19.74 -0.50
N ASP A 47 -0.59 20.18 0.43
CA ASP A 47 0.38 19.32 1.12
C ASP A 47 -0.20 18.62 2.37
N SER A 48 -1.48 18.83 2.68
CA SER A 48 -2.13 18.28 3.87
C SER A 48 -3.11 17.16 3.55
N LEU A 49 -3.22 16.20 4.47
CA LEU A 49 -4.27 15.19 4.50
C LEU A 49 -5.34 15.62 5.52
N VAL A 50 -6.54 15.90 5.03
CA VAL A 50 -7.67 16.36 5.85
C VAL A 50 -8.67 15.22 6.02
N PRO A 51 -9.08 14.86 7.25
CA PRO A 51 -10.08 13.83 7.46
C PRO A 51 -11.47 14.30 7.03
N PHE A 52 -12.21 13.43 6.34
CA PHE A 52 -13.61 13.61 5.97
C PHE A 52 -14.41 12.37 6.43
N PHE A 53 -15.52 12.60 7.11
CA PHE A 53 -16.42 11.54 7.59
C PHE A 53 -17.44 11.17 6.50
N ILE A 54 -17.72 9.87 6.39
CA ILE A 54 -18.61 9.33 5.37
C ILE A 54 -19.97 9.05 6.02
N GLU A 55 -20.99 9.80 5.59
CA GLU A 55 -22.38 9.56 6.01
C GLU A 55 -22.92 8.28 5.35
N ARG A 56 -22.57 8.09 4.07
CA ARG A 56 -22.92 6.89 3.30
C ARG A 56 -22.04 6.73 2.06
N SER A 57 -21.85 5.48 1.68
CA SER A 57 -21.19 5.09 0.44
C SER A 57 -21.93 3.96 -0.26
N LEU A 58 -21.73 3.86 -1.58
CA LEU A 58 -22.30 2.81 -2.40
C LEU A 58 -21.38 2.50 -3.57
N LEU A 59 -20.96 1.25 -3.69
CA LEU A 59 -20.12 0.81 -4.81
C LEU A 59 -20.95 0.69 -6.08
N GLN A 60 -20.43 1.24 -7.18
CA GLN A 60 -21.04 1.25 -8.50
C GLN A 60 -20.01 0.79 -9.53
N LYS A 61 -20.47 0.08 -10.57
CA LYS A 61 -19.66 -0.24 -11.77
C LYS A 61 -18.25 -0.73 -11.43
N SER A 62 -18.17 -1.73 -10.56
CA SER A 62 -16.96 -2.46 -10.11
C SER A 62 -15.78 -1.65 -9.59
N SER A 63 -15.81 -0.31 -9.52
CA SER A 63 -14.69 0.51 -9.01
C SER A 63 -15.05 1.96 -8.70
N LEU A 64 -16.29 2.38 -8.97
CA LEU A 64 -16.75 3.75 -8.67
C LEU A 64 -17.50 3.75 -7.36
N LEU A 65 -16.88 4.30 -6.32
CA LEU A 65 -17.51 4.47 -5.03
C LEU A 65 -18.23 5.82 -4.98
N ARG A 66 -19.56 5.80 -4.90
CA ARG A 66 -20.33 7.01 -4.61
C ARG A 66 -20.21 7.31 -3.12
N ILE A 67 -19.82 8.51 -2.77
CA ILE A 67 -19.65 8.93 -1.36
C ILE A 67 -20.46 10.19 -1.08
N ARG A 68 -21.11 10.18 0.07
CA ARG A 68 -21.70 11.33 0.74
C ARG A 68 -20.85 11.63 1.98
N PHE A 69 -20.16 12.76 1.98
CA PHE A 69 -19.43 13.24 3.15
C PHE A 69 -20.35 14.04 4.06
N GLU A 70 -20.05 14.04 5.36
CA GLU A 70 -20.76 14.88 6.35
C GLU A 70 -20.44 16.38 6.13
N GLU A 71 -19.22 16.69 5.70
CA GLU A 71 -18.70 18.04 5.54
C GLU A 71 -19.08 18.69 4.20
N ILE A 72 -19.69 17.95 3.28
CA ILE A 72 -20.04 18.43 1.93
C ILE A 72 -21.53 18.23 1.70
N ASP A 73 -22.28 19.33 1.71
CA ASP A 73 -23.74 19.34 1.59
C ASP A 73 -24.28 19.98 0.30
N ASP A 74 -23.40 20.49 -0.56
CA ASP A 74 -23.77 21.17 -1.80
C ASP A 74 -22.80 20.90 -2.97
N GLU A 75 -23.18 21.40 -4.14
CA GLU A 75 -22.39 21.27 -5.37
C GLU A 75 -21.05 22.01 -5.29
N ALA A 76 -20.98 23.14 -4.58
CA ALA A 76 -19.77 23.95 -4.47
C ALA A 76 -18.69 23.23 -3.64
N GLY A 77 -19.05 22.57 -2.54
CA GLY A 77 -18.16 21.73 -1.76
C GLY A 77 -17.68 20.51 -2.54
N ALA A 78 -18.56 19.89 -3.34
CA ALA A 78 -18.16 18.80 -4.22
C ALA A 78 -17.18 19.25 -5.32
N ASP A 79 -17.37 20.45 -5.88
CA ASP A 79 -16.42 21.06 -6.83
C ASP A 79 -15.07 21.36 -6.18
N ALA A 80 -15.05 21.75 -4.90
CA ALA A 80 -13.81 22.04 -4.18
C ALA A 80 -12.90 20.81 -4.00
N ILE A 81 -13.46 19.60 -3.97
CA ILE A 81 -12.70 18.34 -3.86
C ILE A 81 -12.61 17.58 -5.18
N LEU A 82 -13.09 18.15 -6.29
CA LEU A 82 -13.03 17.48 -7.57
C LEU A 82 -11.58 17.27 -8.01
N GLY A 83 -11.23 16.02 -8.34
CA GLY A 83 -9.85 15.65 -8.65
C GLY A 83 -8.95 15.51 -7.42
N ALA A 84 -9.47 15.66 -6.20
CA ALA A 84 -8.70 15.37 -5.00
C ALA A 84 -8.47 13.86 -4.84
N GLU A 85 -7.33 13.52 -4.25
CA GLU A 85 -6.91 12.15 -3.97
C GLU A 85 -7.35 11.75 -2.57
N LEU A 86 -7.84 10.52 -2.44
CA LEU A 86 -8.24 9.92 -1.18
C LEU A 86 -7.15 8.98 -0.69
N TYR A 87 -6.96 8.97 0.62
CA TYR A 87 -5.98 8.19 1.33
C TYR A 87 -6.61 7.52 2.56
N LEU A 88 -6.07 6.36 2.92
CA LEU A 88 -6.37 5.68 4.17
C LEU A 88 -5.08 5.38 4.94
N PRO A 89 -5.12 5.31 6.28
CA PRO A 89 -3.99 4.84 7.06
C PRO A 89 -3.53 3.45 6.63
N LEU A 90 -2.21 3.20 6.62
CA LEU A 90 -1.66 1.87 6.32
C LEU A 90 -2.23 0.75 7.20
N THR A 91 -2.72 1.09 8.40
CA THR A 91 -3.38 0.14 9.30
C THR A 91 -4.70 -0.41 8.79
N MET A 92 -5.32 0.23 7.79
CA MET A 92 -6.54 -0.26 7.13
C MET A 92 -6.27 -1.18 5.94
N LEU A 93 -5.01 -1.42 5.59
CA LEU A 93 -4.69 -2.35 4.51
C LEU A 93 -5.22 -3.75 4.82
N PRO A 94 -5.85 -4.44 3.84
CA PRO A 94 -6.27 -5.81 3.99
C PRO A 94 -5.10 -6.69 4.42
N LYS A 95 -5.34 -7.58 5.38
CA LYS A 95 -4.32 -8.55 5.80
C LYS A 95 -4.00 -9.51 4.66
N LEU A 96 -2.76 -9.49 4.20
CA LEU A 96 -2.28 -10.43 3.19
C LEU A 96 -1.90 -11.77 3.84
N SER A 97 -2.10 -12.85 3.09
CA SER A 97 -1.79 -14.21 3.52
C SER A 97 -0.85 -14.91 2.54
N GLY A 98 -0.27 -16.03 2.97
CA GLY A 98 0.72 -16.77 2.18
C GLY A 98 1.96 -15.92 1.91
N LYS A 99 2.40 -15.89 0.65
CA LYS A 99 3.60 -15.19 0.21
C LYS A 99 3.39 -13.72 -0.19
N LYS A 100 2.15 -13.23 -0.21
CA LYS A 100 1.84 -11.83 -0.51
C LYS A 100 2.16 -10.96 0.71
N PHE A 101 2.68 -9.76 0.50
CA PHE A 101 2.97 -8.76 1.54
C PHE A 101 3.05 -7.37 0.91
N TYR A 102 2.90 -6.34 1.73
CA TYR A 102 3.19 -4.97 1.30
C TYR A 102 4.67 -4.66 1.53
N TYR A 103 5.29 -3.84 0.67
CA TYR A 103 6.72 -3.54 0.80
C TYR A 103 7.08 -2.88 2.13
N HIS A 104 6.28 -1.92 2.59
CA HIS A 104 6.49 -1.28 3.89
C HIS A 104 6.33 -2.27 5.07
N GLU A 105 5.53 -3.34 4.92
CA GLU A 105 5.27 -4.33 5.98
C GLU A 105 6.55 -5.09 6.36
N VAL A 106 7.37 -5.43 5.36
CA VAL A 106 8.50 -6.35 5.51
C VAL A 106 9.83 -5.65 5.76
N VAL A 107 9.86 -4.32 5.74
CA VAL A 107 11.03 -3.56 6.20
C VAL A 107 11.29 -3.90 7.67
N GLY A 108 12.53 -4.26 7.98
CA GLY A 108 12.93 -4.74 9.31
C GLY A 108 12.75 -6.25 9.53
N PHE A 109 12.18 -7.00 8.58
CA PHE A 109 12.15 -8.46 8.65
C PHE A 109 13.54 -9.03 8.40
N LYS A 110 13.86 -10.17 9.03
CA LYS A 110 15.08 -10.93 8.74
C LYS A 110 14.92 -11.62 7.39
N LEU A 111 15.96 -11.57 6.57
CA LEU A 111 16.02 -12.31 5.32
C LEU A 111 16.77 -13.62 5.58
N ILE A 112 16.13 -14.75 5.28
CA ILE A 112 16.68 -16.09 5.52
C ILE A 112 16.78 -16.80 4.18
N ASP A 113 17.99 -17.10 3.73
CA ASP A 113 18.22 -17.90 2.54
C ASP A 113 18.27 -19.39 2.90
N GLU A 114 17.68 -20.25 2.07
CA GLU A 114 17.64 -21.70 2.32
C GLU A 114 19.03 -22.35 2.34
N ALA A 115 20.01 -21.83 1.57
CA ALA A 115 21.36 -22.37 1.52
C ALA A 115 22.29 -21.72 2.55
N MET A 116 22.21 -20.40 2.73
CA MET A 116 23.13 -19.61 3.55
C MET A 116 22.62 -19.31 4.96
N GLY A 117 21.33 -19.54 5.24
CA GLY A 117 20.69 -19.18 6.50
C GLY A 117 20.39 -17.67 6.60
N PRO A 118 20.48 -17.06 7.80
CA PRO A 118 20.20 -15.64 7.98
C PRO A 118 21.17 -14.76 7.20
N VAL A 119 20.65 -13.98 6.26
CA VAL A 119 21.40 -13.13 5.32
C VAL A 119 21.04 -11.65 5.49
N GLY A 120 20.87 -11.23 6.75
CA GLY A 120 20.66 -9.84 7.13
C GLY A 120 19.21 -9.47 7.41
N THR A 121 18.95 -8.17 7.37
CA THR A 121 17.64 -7.56 7.61
C THR A 121 17.27 -6.66 6.45
N ILE A 122 16.02 -6.74 6.01
CA ILE A 122 15.48 -5.90 4.93
C ILE A 122 15.51 -4.45 5.40
N LYS A 123 16.27 -3.59 4.71
CA LYS A 123 16.37 -2.15 4.94
C LYS A 123 15.38 -1.37 4.10
N GLY A 124 15.00 -1.92 2.96
CA GLY A 124 14.06 -1.30 2.03
C GLY A 124 13.77 -2.24 0.86
N ILE A 125 12.86 -1.80 0.00
CA ILE A 125 12.58 -2.43 -1.27
C ILE A 125 12.87 -1.37 -2.34
N ASN A 126 13.63 -1.74 -3.37
CA ASN A 126 13.79 -0.93 -4.56
C ASN A 126 12.82 -1.45 -5.63
N ASP A 127 11.77 -0.68 -5.90
CA ASP A 127 10.71 -0.97 -6.87
C ASP A 127 10.76 -0.03 -8.10
N SER A 128 11.82 0.77 -8.23
CA SER A 128 12.00 1.69 -9.36
C SER A 128 12.33 0.99 -10.68
N ALA A 129 12.78 -0.26 -10.61
CA ALA A 129 13.12 -1.10 -11.76
C ALA A 129 11.94 -2.02 -12.14
N ALA A 130 12.04 -2.65 -13.33
CA ALA A 130 11.03 -3.60 -13.80
C ALA A 130 10.82 -4.81 -12.86
N GLN A 131 11.83 -5.14 -12.05
CA GLN A 131 11.76 -6.16 -11.02
C GLN A 131 12.13 -5.54 -9.67
N ALA A 132 11.24 -5.68 -8.69
CA ALA A 132 11.50 -5.21 -7.35
C ALA A 132 12.62 -6.04 -6.67
N LEU A 133 13.42 -5.37 -5.85
CA LEU A 133 14.57 -5.95 -5.15
C LEU A 133 14.48 -5.64 -3.65
N PHE A 134 14.64 -6.66 -2.80
CA PHE A 134 14.97 -6.46 -1.39
C PHE A 134 16.36 -5.85 -1.30
N VAL A 135 16.47 -4.77 -0.53
CA VAL A 135 17.75 -4.19 -0.12
C VAL A 135 18.00 -4.66 1.31
N ALA A 136 19.03 -5.49 1.51
CA ALA A 136 19.44 -5.97 2.81
C ALA A 136 20.92 -5.71 3.04
N GLU A 137 21.36 -5.70 4.30
CA GLU A 137 22.79 -5.63 4.63
C GLU A 137 23.23 -6.94 5.25
N PHE A 138 24.31 -7.52 4.72
CA PHE A 138 24.91 -8.74 5.24
C PHE A 138 26.43 -8.61 5.26
N LYS A 139 27.03 -8.81 6.43
CA LYS A 139 28.50 -8.71 6.62
C LYS A 139 29.10 -7.38 6.11
N GLY A 140 28.37 -6.27 6.25
CA GLY A 140 28.79 -4.94 5.80
C GLY A 140 28.73 -4.72 4.29
N LYS A 141 28.11 -5.64 3.54
CA LYS A 141 27.83 -5.51 2.11
C LYS A 141 26.33 -5.38 1.90
N GLU A 142 25.94 -4.53 0.96
CA GLU A 142 24.54 -4.44 0.50
C GLU A 142 24.23 -5.64 -0.41
N LEU A 143 23.11 -6.30 -0.14
CA LEU A 143 22.56 -7.41 -0.92
C LEU A 143 21.29 -6.94 -1.62
N LEU A 144 21.19 -7.24 -2.92
CA LEU A 144 19.97 -7.04 -3.71
C LEU A 144 19.39 -8.39 -4.09
N ILE A 145 18.25 -8.74 -3.49
CA ILE A 145 17.59 -10.04 -3.72
C ILE A 145 16.25 -9.82 -4.46
N PRO A 146 16.01 -10.49 -5.60
CA PRO A 146 14.77 -10.33 -6.34
C PRO A 146 13.50 -10.69 -5.55
N VAL A 147 12.48 -9.84 -5.67
CA VAL A 147 11.17 -10.00 -5.05
C VAL A 147 10.22 -10.63 -6.06
N ASN A 148 10.20 -11.96 -6.12
CA ASN A 148 9.25 -12.71 -6.93
C ASN A 148 8.88 -14.05 -6.27
N ASP A 149 7.82 -14.69 -6.76
CA ASP A 149 7.27 -15.93 -6.18
C ASP A 149 8.21 -17.15 -6.28
N GLU A 150 9.15 -17.14 -7.23
CA GLU A 150 10.14 -18.21 -7.42
C GLU A 150 11.23 -18.14 -6.34
N ILE A 151 11.67 -16.93 -6.01
CA ILE A 151 12.68 -16.69 -4.97
C ILE A 151 12.06 -16.76 -3.58
N ILE A 152 10.86 -16.21 -3.38
CA ILE A 152 10.25 -16.14 -2.04
C ILE A 152 9.59 -17.48 -1.71
N SER A 153 10.13 -18.21 -0.75
CA SER A 153 9.59 -19.51 -0.34
C SER A 153 8.55 -19.40 0.77
N ARG A 154 8.69 -18.44 1.69
CA ARG A 154 7.76 -18.24 2.81
C ARG A 154 7.86 -16.84 3.43
N VAL A 155 6.73 -16.35 3.93
CA VAL A 155 6.64 -15.12 4.75
C VAL A 155 6.14 -15.51 6.14
N ASP A 156 6.96 -15.31 7.16
CA ASP A 156 6.63 -15.57 8.56
C ASP A 156 6.44 -14.25 9.32
N ARG A 157 5.18 -13.85 9.48
CA ARG A 157 4.80 -12.58 10.12
C ARG A 157 4.98 -12.62 11.64
N GLU A 158 4.84 -13.79 12.26
CA GLU A 158 5.01 -13.93 13.71
C GLU A 158 6.47 -13.74 14.11
N LYS A 159 7.39 -14.33 13.33
CA LYS A 159 8.83 -14.22 13.56
C LYS A 159 9.48 -13.01 12.88
N LYS A 160 8.74 -12.31 12.02
CA LYS A 160 9.24 -11.24 11.14
C LYS A 160 10.40 -11.73 10.26
N GLU A 161 10.16 -12.80 9.51
CA GLU A 161 11.14 -13.43 8.62
C GLU A 161 10.59 -13.58 7.20
N ILE A 162 11.43 -13.28 6.21
CA ILE A 162 11.21 -13.62 4.81
C ILE A 162 12.21 -14.71 4.44
N HIS A 163 11.69 -15.85 3.98
CA HIS A 163 12.48 -16.99 3.55
C HIS A 163 12.59 -16.98 2.03
N VAL A 164 13.81 -17.07 1.53
CA VAL A 164 14.13 -17.04 0.10
C VAL A 164 14.95 -18.26 -0.31
N ARG A 165 14.79 -18.67 -1.56
CA ARG A 165 15.63 -19.65 -2.24
C ARG A 165 16.35 -18.93 -3.37
N THR A 166 17.52 -18.37 -3.06
CA THR A 166 18.32 -17.72 -4.09
C THR A 166 19.04 -18.75 -4.98
N PRO A 167 19.35 -18.43 -6.25
CA PRO A 167 20.22 -19.25 -7.06
C PRO A 167 21.59 -19.42 -6.40
N GLU A 168 22.19 -20.59 -6.61
CA GLU A 168 23.52 -20.88 -6.06
C GLU A 168 24.53 -19.80 -6.49
N GLY A 169 25.30 -19.32 -5.52
CA GLY A 169 26.32 -18.29 -5.74
C GLY A 169 25.79 -16.85 -5.77
N LEU A 170 24.48 -16.58 -5.84
CA LEU A 170 23.97 -15.20 -5.93
C LEU A 170 24.48 -14.33 -4.78
N ILE A 171 24.36 -14.82 -3.54
CA ILE A 171 24.78 -14.08 -2.34
C ILE A 171 26.31 -14.00 -2.25
N ALA A 172 27.01 -15.05 -2.70
CA ALA A 172 28.48 -15.09 -2.67
C ALA A 172 29.09 -13.96 -3.51
N LEU A 173 28.48 -13.61 -4.65
CA LEU A 173 28.93 -12.52 -5.53
C LEU A 173 29.03 -11.15 -4.84
N TYR A 174 28.27 -10.92 -3.76
CA TYR A 174 28.31 -9.66 -3.00
C TYR A 174 29.37 -9.67 -1.89
N LEU A 175 29.81 -10.85 -1.47
CA LEU A 175 30.74 -11.03 -0.36
C LEU A 175 32.20 -11.06 -0.79
N ASP A 176 32.46 -11.26 -2.08
CA ASP A 176 33.78 -11.13 -2.68
C ASP A 176 34.28 -9.66 -2.74
#